data_AF-A0A0P6RW87-F1
#
_entry.id   AF-A0A0P6RW87-F1
#
_cell.length_a   1.000
_cell.length_b   1.000
_cell.length_c   1.000
_cell.angle_alpha   90.00
_cell.angle_beta   90.00
_cell.angle_gamma   90.00
#
_symmetry.space_group_name_H-M   'P 1'
#
loop_
_entity.id
_entity.type
_entity.pdbx_description
1 polymer ?
#
loop_
_entity_poly.entity_id
_entity_poly.type
_entity_poly.pdbx_seq_one_letter_code
_entity_poly.pdbx_strand_id
1 'polypeptide(L)'
;MRVSAIFDKDYQGALSGAVWLLDTPENRNRFEGSSDLDRNSALFSNTNFHRSPSALIELIWTIHDHFPELKSITVIGVKAGPLIARKLETDYAIEETIEGFVCRPARSS
;
A
#
# COMPACT_ATOMS: atom_id res chain seq x y z
N MET A 1 0.99 8.60 10.76
CA MET A 1 1.90 7.71 10.01
C MET A 1 1.72 7.88 8.50
N ARG A 2 2.78 7.77 7.68
CA ARG A 2 2.68 7.59 6.23
C ARG A 2 3.11 6.16 5.91
N VAL A 3 2.33 5.45 5.11
CA VAL A 3 2.60 4.04 4.77
C VAL A 3 2.83 3.93 3.27
N SER A 4 3.80 3.13 2.86
CA SER A 4 4.03 2.76 1.46
C SER A 4 3.50 1.36 1.21
N ALA A 5 2.51 1.21 0.33
CA ALA A 5 1.99 -0.06 -0.16
C ALA A 5 2.53 -0.32 -1.57
N ILE A 6 3.49 -1.24 -1.68
CA ILE A 6 4.30 -1.43 -2.88
C ILE A 6 3.89 -2.74 -3.55
N PHE A 7 3.15 -2.60 -4.65
CA PHE A 7 2.71 -3.70 -5.51
C PHE A 7 3.65 -3.95 -6.69
N ASP A 8 4.62 -3.07 -6.90
CA ASP A 8 5.63 -3.25 -7.92
C ASP A 8 6.62 -4.35 -7.49
N LYS A 9 6.63 -5.46 -8.22
CA LYS A 9 7.54 -6.60 -7.99
C LYS A 9 9.01 -6.25 -8.21
N ASP A 10 9.29 -5.24 -9.03
CA ASP A 10 10.63 -4.82 -9.41
C ASP A 10 11.06 -3.54 -8.69
N TYR A 11 10.30 -3.08 -7.68
CA TYR A 11 10.56 -1.83 -6.95
C TYR A 11 11.99 -1.77 -6.41
N GLN A 12 12.78 -0.77 -6.79
CA GLN A 12 14.17 -0.58 -6.32
C GLN A 12 14.34 0.59 -5.33
N GLY A 13 13.25 1.25 -4.91
CA GLY A 13 13.33 2.37 -3.97
C GLY A 13 13.67 1.93 -2.54
N ALA A 14 14.08 2.89 -1.70
CA ALA A 14 14.45 2.62 -0.31
C ALA A 14 13.26 2.11 0.52
N LEU A 15 13.49 1.11 1.38
CA LEU A 15 12.52 0.60 2.33
C LEU A 15 12.82 1.22 3.70
N SER A 16 11.96 2.12 4.17
CA SER A 16 12.08 2.74 5.50
C SER A 16 10.72 3.17 6.03
N GLY A 17 10.56 3.16 7.36
CA GLY A 17 9.28 3.45 8.00
C GLY A 17 8.24 2.36 7.75
N ALA A 18 6.96 2.74 7.67
CA ALA A 18 5.87 1.79 7.48
C ALA A 18 5.73 1.35 6.02
N VAL A 19 6.07 0.09 5.75
CA VAL A 19 6.09 -0.47 4.40
C VAL A 19 5.32 -1.78 4.34
N TRP A 20 4.42 -1.87 3.37
CA TRP A 20 3.76 -3.10 2.97
C TRP A 20 4.26 -3.45 1.58
N LEU A 21 4.96 -4.57 1.43
CA LEU A 21 5.70 -4.90 0.22
C LEU A 21 5.25 -6.24 -0.35
N LEU A 22 5.13 -6.31 -1.67
CA LEU A 22 4.81 -7.55 -2.37
C LEU A 22 5.86 -8.63 -2.10
N ASP A 23 5.40 -9.80 -1.66
CA ASP A 23 6.25 -10.93 -1.31
C ASP A 23 6.79 -11.64 -2.56
N THR A 24 7.96 -11.19 -3.01
CA THR A 24 8.82 -11.86 -4.00
C THR A 24 10.13 -12.26 -3.32
N PRO A 25 10.88 -13.24 -3.84
CA PRO A 25 12.19 -13.60 -3.28
C PRO A 25 13.12 -12.39 -3.09
N GLU A 26 13.16 -11.49 -4.07
CA GLU A 26 13.97 -10.27 -4.04
C GLU A 26 13.49 -9.29 -2.98
N ASN A 27 12.18 -9.04 -2.91
CA ASN A 27 11.59 -8.13 -1.93
C ASN A 27 11.71 -8.67 -0.50
N ARG A 28 11.55 -9.98 -0.32
CA ARG A 28 11.71 -10.64 0.98
C ARG A 28 13.12 -10.46 1.52
N ASN A 29 14.13 -10.74 0.70
CA ASN A 29 15.53 -10.55 1.09
C ASN A 29 15.82 -9.10 1.51
N ARG A 30 15.25 -8.12 0.79
CA ARG A 30 15.40 -6.69 1.11
C ARG A 30 14.67 -6.29 2.38
N PHE A 31 13.45 -6.81 2.57
CA PHE A 31 12.63 -6.55 3.75
C PHE A 31 13.31 -7.10 5.02
N GLU A 32 13.77 -8.35 4.98
CA GLU A 32 14.49 -9.00 6.10
C GLU A 32 15.84 -8.36 6.39
N GLY A 33 16.51 -7.81 5.37
CA GLY A 33 17.77 -7.07 5.53
C GLY A 33 17.62 -5.63 6.02
N SER A 34 16.40 -5.11 6.14
CA SER A 34 16.15 -3.70 6.52
C SER A 34 16.00 -3.55 8.03
N SER A 35 16.72 -2.59 8.62
CA SER A 35 16.63 -2.29 10.07
C SER A 35 15.73 -1.11 10.40
N ASP A 36 15.39 -0.28 9.40
CA ASP A 36 14.64 0.97 9.56
C ASP A 36 13.13 0.83 9.30
N LEU A 37 12.60 -0.39 9.35
CA LEU A 37 11.17 -0.65 9.13
C LEU A 37 10.35 -0.45 10.39
N ASP A 38 9.15 0.12 10.23
CA ASP A 38 8.16 0.16 11.30
C ASP A 38 7.72 -1.26 11.65
N ARG A 39 7.42 -1.52 12.92
CA ARG A 39 7.00 -2.83 13.42
C ARG A 39 5.73 -3.40 12.77
N ASN A 40 4.87 -2.53 12.21
CA ASN A 40 3.65 -2.91 11.52
C ASN A 40 3.86 -3.01 9.98
N SER A 41 5.11 -2.96 9.52
CA SER A 41 5.47 -3.28 8.14
C SER A 41 5.26 -4.77 7.89
N ALA A 42 4.89 -5.14 6.65
CA ALA A 42 4.60 -6.52 6.32
C ALA A 42 4.92 -6.87 4.86
N LEU A 43 5.16 -8.16 4.62
CA LEU A 43 5.13 -8.74 3.27
C LEU A 43 3.72 -9.26 2.98
N PHE A 44 3.23 -9.07 1.75
CA PHE A 44 1.91 -9.57 1.33
C PHE A 44 2.00 -10.36 0.01
N SER A 45 1.23 -11.44 -0.10
CA SER A 45 1.33 -12.33 -1.26
C SER A 45 0.63 -11.77 -2.50
N ASN A 46 1.26 -11.93 -3.68
CA ASN A 46 0.70 -11.50 -4.96
C ASN A 46 -0.46 -12.37 -5.50
N THR A 47 -0.74 -13.52 -4.88
CA THR A 47 -1.58 -14.56 -5.50
C THR A 47 -2.98 -14.08 -5.91
N ASN A 48 -3.50 -13.02 -5.29
CA ASN A 48 -4.85 -12.51 -5.52
C ASN A 48 -4.92 -11.13 -6.20
N PHE A 49 -3.85 -10.33 -6.24
CA PHE A 49 -3.93 -8.91 -6.66
C PHE A 49 -4.07 -8.71 -8.16
N HIS A 50 -3.36 -9.49 -8.97
CA HIS A 50 -3.50 -9.38 -10.44
C HIS A 50 -4.87 -9.84 -10.97
N ARG A 51 -5.66 -10.54 -10.15
CA ARG A 51 -6.94 -11.12 -10.58
C ARG A 51 -8.17 -10.33 -10.12
N SER A 52 -8.04 -9.48 -9.11
CA SER A 52 -9.20 -8.77 -8.56
C SER A 52 -8.84 -7.41 -7.95
N PRO A 53 -9.48 -6.32 -8.42
CA PRO A 53 -9.44 -5.02 -7.75
C PRO A 53 -9.84 -5.07 -6.27
N SER A 54 -10.67 -6.05 -5.87
CA SER A 54 -11.11 -6.21 -4.48
C SER A 54 -9.96 -6.52 -3.53
N ALA A 55 -8.98 -7.32 -3.95
CA ALA A 55 -7.84 -7.66 -3.09
C ALA A 55 -7.03 -6.41 -2.72
N LEU A 56 -6.82 -5.50 -3.69
CA LEU A 56 -6.15 -4.23 -3.45
C LEU A 56 -6.91 -3.38 -2.43
N ILE A 57 -8.22 -3.28 -2.60
CA ILE A 57 -9.08 -2.48 -1.70
C ILE A 57 -9.02 -3.05 -0.27
N GLU A 58 -9.14 -4.37 -0.13
CA GLU A 58 -9.02 -5.06 1.17
C GLU A 58 -7.66 -4.82 1.83
N LEU A 59 -6.57 -4.82 1.05
CA LEU A 59 -5.23 -4.51 1.58
C LEU A 59 -5.15 -3.07 2.10
N ILE A 60 -5.72 -2.11 1.38
CA ILE A 60 -5.74 -0.70 1.80
C ILE A 60 -6.49 -0.53 3.14
N TRP A 61 -7.66 -1.16 3.30
CA TRP A 61 -8.37 -1.16 4.58
C TRP A 61 -7.60 -1.89 5.67
N THR A 62 -6.97 -3.03 5.36
CA THR A 62 -6.13 -3.76 6.31
C THR A 62 -4.97 -2.88 6.81
N ILE A 63 -4.33 -2.12 5.92
CA ILE A 63 -3.28 -1.17 6.30
C ILE A 63 -3.84 -0.11 7.24
N HIS A 64 -5.01 0.46 6.95
CA HIS A 64 -5.65 1.43 7.85
C HIS A 64 -5.83 0.87 9.26
N ASP A 65 -6.36 -0.34 9.38
CA ASP A 65 -6.59 -0.98 10.68
C ASP A 65 -5.29 -1.18 11.49
N HIS A 66 -4.17 -1.43 10.81
CA HIS A 66 -2.85 -1.56 11.45
C HIS A 66 -2.21 -0.21 11.82
N PHE A 67 -2.70 0.91 11.30
CA PHE A 67 -2.17 2.24 11.55
C PHE A 67 -3.28 3.22 11.96
N PRO A 68 -3.70 3.25 13.24
CA PRO A 68 -4.77 4.15 13.70
C PRO A 68 -4.51 5.64 13.46
N GLU A 69 -3.24 6.05 13.39
CA GLU A 69 -2.81 7.43 13.11
C GLU A 69 -2.46 7.64 11.62
N LEU A 70 -2.99 6.82 10.72
CA LEU A 70 -2.70 6.88 9.28
C LEU A 70 -3.02 8.28 8.71
N LYS A 71 -2.03 8.90 8.09
CA LYS A 71 -2.17 10.18 7.37
C LYS A 71 -2.34 9.92 5.87
N SER A 72 -1.65 8.92 5.33
CA SER A 72 -1.76 8.53 3.94
C SER A 72 -1.17 7.15 3.68
N ILE A 73 -1.70 6.47 2.66
CA ILE A 73 -1.13 5.28 2.04
C ILE A 73 -0.68 5.67 0.63
N THR A 74 0.60 5.57 0.35
CA THR A 74 1.17 5.73 -0.99
C THR A 74 1.18 4.36 -1.65
N VAL A 75 0.38 4.18 -2.68
CA VAL A 75 0.28 2.94 -3.46
C VAL A 75 1.17 3.05 -4.69
N ILE A 76 2.09 2.10 -4.85
CA ILE A 76 3.10 2.08 -5.92
C ILE A 76 2.93 0.80 -6.76
N GLY A 77 3.03 0.93 -8.08
CA GLY A 77 2.97 -0.19 -9.02
C GLY A 77 1.59 -0.56 -9.54
N VAL A 78 0.54 0.11 -9.04
CA VAL A 78 -0.85 -0.08 -9.48
C VAL A 78 -1.56 1.26 -9.58
N LYS A 79 -2.37 1.44 -10.62
CA LYS A 79 -3.30 2.57 -10.77
C LYS A 79 -4.62 2.24 -10.10
N ALA A 80 -5.27 3.20 -9.46
CA ALA A 80 -6.59 2.95 -8.90
C ALA A 80 -7.58 2.69 -10.05
N GLY A 81 -7.60 3.60 -11.03
CA GLY A 81 -8.63 3.55 -12.06
C GLY A 81 -10.05 3.69 -11.48
N PRO A 82 -11.10 3.70 -12.32
CA PRO A 82 -12.42 4.13 -11.89
C PRO A 82 -13.07 3.25 -10.82
N LEU A 83 -12.87 1.92 -10.90
CA LEU A 83 -13.50 0.96 -9.99
C LEU A 83 -12.93 1.02 -8.58
N ILE A 84 -11.60 1.05 -8.44
CA ILE A 84 -10.94 1.14 -7.14
C ILE A 84 -11.20 2.51 -6.53
N ALA A 85 -11.10 3.58 -7.34
CA ALA A 85 -11.35 4.93 -6.87
C ALA A 85 -12.76 5.06 -6.27
N ARG A 86 -13.78 4.61 -6.99
CA ARG A 86 -15.17 4.63 -6.53
C ARG A 86 -15.42 3.80 -5.28
N LYS A 87 -14.67 2.71 -5.07
CA LYS A 87 -14.85 1.88 -3.87
C LYS A 87 -14.21 2.48 -2.63
N LEU A 88 -13.13 3.23 -2.80
CA LEU A 88 -12.37 3.83 -1.70
C LEU A 88 -12.82 5.27 -1.39
N GLU A 89 -13.58 5.92 -2.26
CA GLU A 89 -13.94 7.36 -2.13
C GLU A 89 -14.69 7.72 -0.84
N THR A 90 -15.42 6.77 -0.25
CA THR A 90 -16.12 6.97 1.04
C THR A 90 -15.14 7.15 2.20
N ASP A 91 -14.04 6.41 2.19
CA ASP A 91 -13.08 6.35 3.29
C ASP A 91 -11.83 7.18 3.00
N TYR A 92 -11.56 7.51 1.73
CA TYR A 92 -10.33 8.14 1.30
C TYR A 92 -10.54 9.20 0.22
N ALA A 93 -9.81 10.30 0.35
CA ALA A 93 -9.47 11.14 -0.78
C ALA A 93 -8.32 10.50 -1.56
N ILE A 94 -8.50 10.31 -2.87
CA ILE A 94 -7.54 9.61 -3.75
C ILE A 94 -6.91 10.61 -4.72
N GLU A 95 -5.59 10.58 -4.81
CA GLU A 95 -4.80 11.37 -5.74
C GLU A 95 -3.95 10.44 -6.63
N GLU A 96 -4.18 10.44 -7.93
CA GLU A 96 -3.36 9.69 -8.89
C GLU A 96 -1.96 10.31 -9.00
N THR A 97 -0.94 9.46 -9.09
CA THR A 97 0.46 9.86 -9.28
C THR A 97 1.07 9.12 -10.46
N ILE A 98 2.32 9.44 -10.82
CA ILE A 98 3.02 8.72 -11.90
C ILE A 98 3.23 7.24 -11.51
N GLU A 99 3.61 6.97 -10.26
CA GLU A 99 3.98 5.64 -9.75
C GLU A 99 2.77 4.80 -9.30
N GLY A 100 1.62 5.43 -9.08
CA GLY A 100 0.40 4.77 -8.63
C GLY A 100 -0.61 5.81 -8.15
N PHE A 101 -0.93 5.83 -6.86
CA PHE A 101 -1.85 6.81 -6.26
C PHE A 101 -1.65 6.95 -4.76
N VAL A 102 -2.23 7.97 -4.16
CA VAL A 102 -2.18 8.23 -2.71
C VAL A 102 -3.60 8.24 -2.16
N CYS A 103 -3.84 7.41 -1.14
CA CYS A 103 -5.05 7.43 -0.33
C CYS A 103 -4.81 8.27 0.93
N ARG A 104 -5.68 9.25 1.20
CA ARG A 104 -5.69 10.00 2.46
C ARG A 104 -7.01 9.77 3.15
N PRO A 105 -7.05 9.27 4.39
CA PRO A 105 -8.32 9.06 5.09
C PRO A 105 -9.18 10.32 5.03
N ALA A 106 -10.42 10.16 4.61
CA ALA A 106 -11.40 11.24 4.67
C ALA A 106 -11.51 11.64 6.15
N ARG A 107 -11.27 12.92 6.46
CA ARG A 107 -11.41 13.40 7.84
C ARG A 107 -12.85 13.12 8.27
N SER A 108 -13.03 12.30 9.31
CA SER A 108 -14.30 12.27 10.04
C SER A 108 -14.60 13.71 10.45
N SER A 109 -15.58 14.30 9.79
CA SER A 109 -16.08 15.64 10.11
C SER A 109 -17.03 15.56 11.28
#